data_AF-A0A151Y2Q5-F1
#
_entry.id   AF-A0A151Y2Q5-F1
#
_cell.length_a   1.000
_cell.length_b   1.000
_cell.length_c   1.000
_cell.angle_alpha   90.00
_cell.angle_beta   90.00
_cell.angle_gamma   90.00
#
_symmetry.space_group_name_H-M   'P 1'
#
loop_
_entity.id
_entity.type
_entity.pdbx_description
1 polymer ?
#
loop_
_entity_poly.entity_id
_entity_poly.type
_entity_poly.pdbx_seq_one_letter_code
_entity_poly.pdbx_strand_id
1 'polypeptide(L)'
;MSEPLNVFQQTRKHIKTGNFSFLSTQVAAWQKLTKLVQPLLPQPEQWQVVCYQNGVLMLTGENQALVSQLAYLQKQYIDQLSQIHELKELNKIQVRLRVPSQTQPSLEKASEPLSAETQDLLRNAADFVSDPKLSQAMLRLASNKK
;
A
#
# COMPACT_ATOMS: atom_id res chain seq x y z
N MET A 1 18.67 37.56 -5.86
CA MET A 1 17.78 36.59 -6.54
C MET A 1 17.79 35.34 -5.68
N SER A 2 16.72 35.10 -4.92
CA SER A 2 16.69 34.06 -3.89
C SER A 2 16.23 32.74 -4.50
N GLU A 3 17.05 31.72 -4.37
CA GLU A 3 16.80 30.35 -4.84
C GLU A 3 15.68 29.69 -4.00
N PRO A 4 14.81 28.86 -4.61
CA PRO A 4 13.71 28.23 -3.88
C PRO A 4 14.23 27.14 -2.94
N LEU A 5 13.86 27.27 -1.67
CA LEU A 5 14.11 26.28 -0.63
C LEU A 5 13.39 24.97 -0.98
N ASN A 6 14.16 23.95 -1.37
CA ASN A 6 13.65 22.59 -1.56
C ASN A 6 13.13 22.04 -0.21
N VAL A 7 11.80 22.04 -0.02
CA VAL A 7 11.11 21.51 1.18
C VAL A 7 11.08 19.97 1.24
N PHE A 8 11.66 19.29 0.25
CA PHE A 8 11.81 17.83 0.24
C PHE A 8 13.19 17.43 0.76
N GLN A 9 13.50 17.77 2.01
CA GLN A 9 14.61 17.12 2.69
C GLN A 9 14.25 15.66 2.96
N GLN A 10 14.91 14.78 2.21
CA GLN A 10 14.99 13.35 2.45
C GLN A 10 15.41 13.08 3.90
N THR A 11 14.45 12.87 4.79
CA THR A 11 14.68 12.14 6.05
C THR A 11 14.72 10.64 5.75
N ARG A 12 15.64 10.19 4.88
CA ARG A 12 15.99 8.77 4.77
C ARG A 12 17.03 8.45 5.84
N LYS A 13 16.57 8.42 7.10
CA LYS A 13 17.26 7.64 8.12
C LYS A 13 16.99 6.17 7.84
N HIS A 14 18.05 5.47 7.50
CA HIS A 14 18.13 4.04 7.31
C HIS A 14 17.61 3.33 8.57
N ILE A 15 16.42 2.75 8.50
CA ILE A 15 15.90 1.81 9.50
C ILE A 15 15.79 0.46 8.78
N LYS A 16 16.89 -0.27 8.72
CA LYS A 16 16.90 -1.67 8.32
C LYS A 16 16.32 -2.49 9.48
N THR A 17 15.18 -3.15 9.21
CA THR A 17 14.58 -4.22 10.02
C THR A 17 13.98 -3.80 11.38
N GLY A 18 12.67 -3.53 11.40
CA GLY A 18 11.93 -3.24 12.64
C GLY A 18 10.53 -2.62 12.49
N ASN A 19 10.10 -2.23 11.28
CA ASN A 19 8.83 -1.52 11.07
C ASN A 19 7.61 -2.43 10.79
N PHE A 20 7.80 -3.73 10.52
CA PHE A 20 6.66 -4.61 10.23
C PHE A 20 5.78 -4.83 11.46
N SER A 21 6.38 -5.03 12.64
CA SER A 21 5.62 -5.17 13.90
C SER A 21 4.78 -3.92 14.21
N PHE A 22 5.31 -2.73 13.91
CA PHE A 22 4.58 -1.48 14.12
C PHE A 22 3.39 -1.35 13.18
N LEU A 23 3.57 -1.64 11.89
CA LEU A 23 2.48 -1.65 10.91
C LEU A 23 1.43 -2.72 11.25
N SER A 24 1.84 -3.93 11.65
CA SER A 24 0.90 -4.96 12.05
C SER A 24 0.11 -4.59 13.30
N THR A 25 0.75 -3.95 14.29
CA THR A 25 0.07 -3.47 15.50
C THR A 25 -0.90 -2.33 15.18
N GLN A 26 -0.52 -1.41 14.28
CA GLN A 26 -1.40 -0.34 13.81
C GLN A 26 -2.60 -0.89 13.04
N VAL A 27 -2.38 -1.81 12.12
CA VAL A 27 -3.47 -2.47 11.37
C VAL A 27 -4.39 -3.23 12.32
N ALA A 28 -3.85 -3.95 13.31
CA ALA A 28 -4.65 -4.63 14.32
C ALA A 28 -5.46 -3.64 15.17
N ALA A 29 -4.89 -2.48 15.52
CA ALA A 29 -5.61 -1.41 16.22
C ALA A 29 -6.75 -0.85 15.35
N TRP A 30 -6.51 -0.59 14.05
CA TRP A 30 -7.55 -0.13 13.13
C TRP A 30 -8.64 -1.17 12.91
N GLN A 31 -8.31 -2.46 12.87
CA GLN A 31 -9.30 -3.53 12.80
C GLN A 31 -10.17 -3.60 14.06
N LYS A 32 -9.57 -3.43 15.25
CA LYS A 32 -10.33 -3.35 16.51
C LYS A 32 -11.26 -2.13 16.51
N LEU A 33 -10.74 -0.96 16.15
CA LEU A 33 -11.53 0.26 15.99
C LEU A 33 -12.67 0.08 15.00
N THR A 34 -12.40 -0.55 13.86
CA THR A 34 -13.41 -0.87 12.84
C THR A 34 -14.58 -1.62 13.45
N LYS A 35 -14.32 -2.65 14.28
CA LYS A 35 -15.39 -3.42 14.94
C LYS A 35 -16.20 -2.59 15.94
N LEU A 36 -15.55 -1.64 16.63
CA LEU A 36 -16.21 -0.76 17.60
C LEU A 36 -17.10 0.30 16.92
N VAL A 37 -16.63 0.86 15.79
CA VAL A 37 -17.38 1.90 15.07
C VAL A 37 -18.43 1.32 14.12
N GLN A 38 -18.25 0.09 13.62
CA GLN A 38 -19.18 -0.57 12.69
C GLN A 38 -20.67 -0.51 13.10
N PRO A 39 -21.08 -0.76 14.36
CA PRO A 39 -22.48 -0.66 14.76
C PRO A 39 -23.01 0.78 14.83
N LEU A 40 -22.12 1.77 14.96
CA LEU A 40 -22.48 3.19 15.04
C LEU A 40 -22.63 3.83 13.65
N LEU A 41 -21.99 3.25 12.64
CA LEU A 41 -22.03 3.73 11.27
C LEU A 41 -23.27 3.21 10.53
N PRO A 42 -23.72 3.87 9.45
CA PRO A 42 -24.95 3.50 8.76
C PRO A 42 -24.82 2.12 8.10
N GLN A 43 -25.76 1.23 8.42
CA GLN A 43 -25.88 -0.13 7.90
C GLN A 43 -26.67 -0.14 6.58
N PRO A 44 -26.47 -1.14 5.69
CA PRO A 44 -25.69 -2.39 5.84
C PRO A 44 -24.22 -2.32 5.36
N GLU A 45 -23.62 -1.13 5.30
CA GLU A 45 -22.28 -0.93 4.74
C GLU A 45 -21.14 -1.53 5.58
N GLN A 46 -20.10 -2.07 4.92
CA GLN A 46 -18.90 -2.61 5.56
C GLN A 46 -17.79 -1.56 5.64
N TRP A 47 -17.95 -0.69 6.64
CA TRP A 47 -16.99 0.35 6.94
C TRP A 47 -15.65 -0.24 7.39
N GLN A 48 -14.54 0.29 6.90
CA GLN A 48 -13.20 -0.01 7.43
C GLN A 48 -12.50 1.27 7.84
N VAL A 49 -11.96 1.27 9.06
CA VAL A 49 -11.03 2.30 9.54
C VAL A 49 -9.68 2.05 8.88
N VAL A 50 -9.20 3.03 8.12
CA VAL A 50 -7.91 2.97 7.43
C VAL A 50 -6.83 3.67 8.23
N CYS A 51 -7.19 4.72 8.97
CA CYS A 51 -6.25 5.51 9.73
C CYS A 51 -6.99 6.31 10.81
N TYR A 52 -6.38 6.45 11.98
CA TYR A 52 -6.79 7.43 12.99
C TYR A 52 -5.54 8.12 13.50
N GLN A 53 -5.36 9.39 13.12
CA GLN A 53 -4.20 10.19 13.52
C GLN A 53 -4.59 11.66 13.66
N ASN A 54 -4.05 12.33 14.68
CA ASN A 54 -4.24 13.77 14.93
C ASN A 54 -5.73 14.17 14.96
N GLY A 55 -6.59 13.32 15.50
CA GLY A 55 -8.03 13.56 15.53
C GLY A 55 -8.75 13.42 14.19
N VAL A 56 -8.11 12.84 13.18
CA VAL A 56 -8.73 12.56 11.87
C VAL A 56 -8.93 11.06 11.72
N LEU A 57 -10.19 10.63 11.67
CA LEU A 57 -10.58 9.25 11.37
C LEU A 57 -10.85 9.09 9.89
N MET A 58 -10.11 8.21 9.23
CA MET A 58 -10.33 7.85 7.83
C MET A 58 -11.12 6.54 7.75
N LEU A 59 -12.29 6.61 7.13
CA LEU A 59 -13.19 5.49 6.90
C LEU A 59 -13.29 5.22 5.40
N THR A 60 -13.44 3.94 5.06
CA THR A 60 -13.77 3.52 3.70
C THR A 60 -15.03 2.68 3.67
N GLY A 61 -15.87 2.89 2.67
CA GLY A 61 -17.09 2.11 2.42
C GLY A 61 -17.30 1.89 0.93
N GLU A 62 -18.09 0.89 0.56
CA GLU A 62 -18.35 0.42 -0.80
C GLU A 62 -19.58 1.11 -1.43
N ASN A 63 -20.55 1.53 -0.63
CA ASN A 63 -21.73 2.25 -1.09
C ASN A 63 -21.50 3.77 -1.17
N GLN A 64 -21.50 4.30 -2.39
CA GLN A 64 -21.32 5.73 -2.67
C GLN A 64 -22.36 6.63 -1.99
N ALA A 65 -23.63 6.19 -1.91
CA ALA A 65 -24.69 6.98 -1.30
C ALA A 65 -24.48 7.09 0.22
N LEU A 66 -24.13 5.97 0.87
CA LEU A 66 -23.86 5.95 2.30
C LEU A 66 -22.56 6.70 2.65
N VAL A 67 -21.53 6.62 1.79
CA VAL A 67 -20.31 7.44 1.91
C VAL A 67 -20.63 8.93 1.87
N SER A 68 -21.48 9.36 0.94
CA SER A 68 -21.90 10.76 0.81
C SER A 68 -22.75 11.20 2.01
N GLN A 69 -23.66 10.34 2.46
CA GLN A 69 -24.48 10.59 3.65
C GLN A 69 -23.62 10.74 4.91
N LEU A 70 -22.62 9.87 5.09
CA LEU A 70 -21.74 9.92 6.25
C LEU A 70 -20.85 11.16 6.24
N ALA A 71 -20.34 11.55 5.07
CA ALA A 71 -19.61 12.80 4.89
C ALA A 71 -20.47 14.02 5.22
N TYR A 72 -21.75 14.01 4.84
CA TYR A 72 -22.69 15.07 5.17
C TYR A 72 -23.03 15.12 6.67
N LEU A 73 -23.29 13.96 7.27
CA LEU A 73 -23.61 13.80 8.70
C LEU A 73 -22.37 13.73 9.60
N GLN A 74 -21.21 14.14 9.09
CA GLN A 74 -19.94 14.03 9.78
C GLN A 74 -19.99 14.62 11.20
N LYS A 75 -20.61 15.79 11.40
CA LYS A 75 -20.68 16.43 12.73
C LYS A 75 -21.39 15.55 13.76
N GLN A 76 -22.52 14.96 13.39
CA GLN A 76 -23.30 14.09 14.26
C GLN A 76 -22.52 12.82 14.63
N TYR A 77 -21.86 12.22 13.64
CA TYR A 77 -21.02 11.05 13.87
C TYR A 77 -19.77 11.38 14.68
N ILE A 78 -19.19 12.58 14.56
CA ILE A 78 -18.08 13.01 15.42
C ILE A 78 -18.53 13.04 16.88
N ASP A 79 -19.69 13.64 17.18
CA ASP A 79 -20.21 13.71 18.55
C ASP A 79 -20.49 12.31 19.14
N GLN A 80 -21.01 11.39 18.32
CA GLN A 80 -21.25 10.00 18.74
C GLN A 80 -19.95 9.21 18.95
N LEU A 81 -18.99 9.34 18.02
CA LEU A 81 -17.72 8.62 18.08
C LEU A 81 -16.80 9.19 19.16
N SER A 82 -16.87 10.48 19.47
CA SER A 82 -16.08 11.12 20.54
C SER A 82 -16.43 10.58 21.95
N GLN A 83 -17.60 9.92 22.10
CA GLN A 83 -17.95 9.22 23.35
C GLN A 83 -17.08 7.97 23.59
N ILE A 84 -16.46 7.42 22.54
CA ILE A 84 -15.54 6.31 22.65
C ILE A 84 -14.19 6.85 23.13
N HIS A 85 -13.66 6.30 24.22
CA HIS A 85 -12.38 6.73 24.79
C HIS A 85 -11.24 6.71 23.75
N GLU A 86 -11.24 5.76 22.83
CA GLU A 86 -10.24 5.62 21.76
C GLU A 86 -10.35 6.70 20.66
N LEU A 87 -11.51 7.37 20.53
CA LEU A 87 -11.77 8.40 19.52
C LEU A 87 -12.09 9.76 20.15
N LYS A 88 -11.76 9.96 21.43
CA LYS A 88 -12.08 11.19 22.18
C LYS A 88 -11.49 12.46 21.57
N GLU A 89 -10.37 12.34 20.87
CA GLU A 89 -9.72 13.45 20.18
C GLU A 89 -10.21 13.61 18.72
N LEU A 90 -11.27 12.90 18.32
CA LEU A 90 -11.82 12.98 16.97
C LEU A 90 -12.37 14.38 16.68
N ASN A 91 -11.78 15.02 15.67
CA ASN A 91 -12.16 16.33 15.15
C ASN A 91 -12.73 16.23 13.73
N LYS A 92 -12.26 15.26 12.93
CA LYS A 92 -12.64 15.13 11.52
C LYS A 92 -12.81 13.67 11.12
N ILE A 93 -13.82 13.39 10.31
CA ILE A 93 -14.01 12.09 9.65
C ILE A 93 -13.78 12.31 8.14
N GLN A 94 -12.88 11.54 7.56
CA GLN A 94 -12.66 11.48 6.12
C GLN A 94 -13.23 10.18 5.60
N VAL A 95 -14.23 10.25 4.74
CA VAL A 95 -14.87 9.08 4.14
C VAL A 95 -14.42 8.96 2.71
N ARG A 96 -13.96 7.77 2.31
CA ARG A 96 -13.55 7.50 0.94
C ARG A 96 -14.27 6.28 0.40
N LEU A 97 -14.69 6.34 -0.86
CA LEU A 97 -15.22 5.16 -1.54
C LEU A 97 -14.09 4.13 -1.68
N ARG A 98 -14.31 2.91 -1.18
CA ARG A 98 -13.46 1.76 -1.47
C ARG A 98 -13.78 1.34 -2.90
N VAL A 99 -12.83 1.58 -3.79
CA VAL A 99 -12.79 0.82 -5.03
C VAL A 99 -12.34 -0.59 -4.65
N PRO A 100 -13.10 -1.65 -5.00
CA PRO A 100 -12.59 -3.01 -4.83
C PRO A 100 -11.24 -3.02 -5.52
N SER A 101 -10.20 -3.42 -4.78
CA SER A 101 -8.90 -3.67 -5.38
C SER A 101 -9.17 -4.69 -6.47
N GLN A 102 -9.17 -4.23 -7.73
CA GLN A 102 -9.03 -5.12 -8.85
C GLN A 102 -7.78 -5.90 -8.51
N THR A 103 -7.97 -7.18 -8.15
CA THR A 103 -6.90 -8.15 -8.03
C THR A 103 -6.03 -7.88 -9.23
N GLN A 104 -4.85 -7.29 -9.00
CA GLN A 104 -3.93 -7.07 -10.10
C GLN A 104 -3.86 -8.43 -10.78
N PRO A 105 -4.17 -8.53 -12.08
CA PRO A 105 -4.01 -9.81 -12.76
C PRO A 105 -2.60 -10.21 -12.40
N SER A 106 -2.49 -11.37 -11.73
CA SER A 106 -1.23 -11.90 -11.29
C SER A 106 -0.28 -11.65 -12.45
N LEU A 107 0.78 -10.87 -12.22
CA LEU A 107 1.95 -10.94 -13.08
C LEU A 107 2.43 -12.38 -12.89
N GLU A 108 1.74 -13.32 -13.52
CA GLU A 108 2.29 -14.56 -13.98
C GLU A 108 3.58 -14.10 -14.60
N LYS A 109 4.67 -14.39 -13.88
CA LYS A 109 6.00 -14.18 -14.38
C LYS A 109 6.00 -14.93 -15.68
N ALA A 110 5.81 -14.20 -16.78
CA ALA A 110 6.17 -14.65 -18.10
C ALA A 110 7.68 -14.83 -18.01
N SER A 111 8.07 -15.99 -17.49
CA SER A 111 9.35 -16.61 -17.80
C SER A 111 9.17 -17.09 -19.23
N GLU A 112 8.97 -16.15 -20.15
CA GLU A 112 9.03 -16.45 -21.57
C GLU A 112 10.45 -16.96 -21.77
N PRO A 113 10.61 -18.22 -22.20
CA PRO A 113 11.93 -18.72 -22.52
C PRO A 113 12.48 -17.81 -23.62
N LEU A 114 13.71 -17.33 -23.43
CA LEU A 114 14.43 -16.60 -24.47
C LEU A 114 14.34 -17.39 -25.78
N SER A 115 14.03 -16.72 -26.89
CA SER A 115 14.03 -17.36 -28.22
C SER A 115 15.37 -18.07 -28.45
N ALA A 116 15.34 -19.20 -29.16
CA ALA A 116 16.53 -20.00 -29.46
C ALA A 116 17.64 -19.14 -30.09
N GLU A 117 17.26 -18.20 -30.96
CA GLU A 117 18.19 -17.26 -31.60
C GLU A 117 18.90 -16.35 -30.58
N THR A 118 18.18 -15.88 -29.56
CA THR A 118 18.75 -15.03 -28.50
C THR A 118 19.65 -15.82 -27.55
N GLN A 119 19.30 -17.09 -27.29
CA GLN A 119 20.15 -17.98 -26.49
C GLN A 119 21.48 -18.26 -27.19
N ASP A 120 21.45 -18.51 -28.50
CA ASP A 120 22.66 -18.74 -29.30
C ASP A 120 23.52 -17.47 -29.37
N LEU A 121 22.92 -16.30 -29.60
CA LEU A 121 23.66 -15.04 -29.62
C LEU A 121 24.36 -14.76 -28.28
N LEU A 122 23.71 -15.04 -27.14
CA LEU A 122 24.30 -14.89 -25.81
C LEU A 122 25.43 -15.90 -25.54
N ARG A 123 25.34 -17.14 -26.06
CA ARG A 123 26.43 -18.14 -25.94
C ARG A 123 27.65 -17.71 -26.76
N ASN A 124 27.43 -17.33 -28.02
CA ASN A 124 28.48 -16.84 -28.89
C ASN A 124 29.15 -15.60 -28.28
N ALA A 125 28.37 -14.65 -27.75
CA ALA A 125 28.92 -13.46 -27.09
C ALA A 125 29.77 -13.79 -25.85
N ALA A 126 29.42 -14.84 -25.09
CA ALA A 126 30.18 -15.26 -23.92
C ALA A 126 31.60 -15.75 -24.27
N ASP A 127 31.80 -16.36 -25.44
CA ASP A 127 33.11 -16.81 -25.92
C ASP A 127 34.04 -15.64 -26.29
N PHE A 128 33.49 -14.46 -26.62
CA PHE A 128 34.27 -13.26 -26.92
C PHE A 128 34.59 -12.40 -25.69
N VAL A 129 34.07 -12.74 -24.52
CA VAL A 129 34.27 -11.98 -23.28
C VAL A 129 35.44 -12.56 -22.50
N SER A 130 36.52 -11.78 -22.36
CA SER A 130 37.72 -12.17 -21.61
C SER A 130 37.53 -12.20 -20.08
N ASP A 131 36.45 -11.60 -19.57
CA ASP A 131 36.12 -11.62 -18.15
C ASP A 131 35.37 -12.93 -17.77
N PRO A 132 35.95 -13.77 -16.90
CA PRO A 132 35.40 -15.09 -16.59
C PRO A 132 34.09 -15.04 -15.79
N LYS A 133 33.82 -13.94 -15.09
CA LYS A 133 32.60 -13.77 -14.29
C LYS A 133 31.44 -13.32 -15.18
N LEU A 134 31.73 -12.45 -16.15
CA LEU A 134 30.75 -11.95 -17.11
C LEU A 134 30.36 -13.02 -18.13
N SER A 135 31.33 -13.77 -18.68
CA SER A 135 31.05 -14.88 -19.60
C SER A 135 30.17 -15.93 -18.94
N GLN A 136 30.46 -16.29 -17.68
CA GLN A 136 29.64 -17.23 -16.92
C GLN A 136 28.23 -16.70 -16.61
N ALA A 137 28.08 -15.39 -16.37
CA ALA A 137 26.77 -14.77 -16.20
C ALA A 137 25.93 -14.79 -17.49
N MET A 138 26.55 -14.53 -18.64
CA MET A 138 25.91 -14.63 -19.96
C MET A 138 25.49 -16.07 -20.29
N LEU A 139 26.33 -17.06 -20.00
CA LEU A 139 25.98 -18.47 -20.16
C LEU A 139 24.82 -18.88 -19.25
N ARG A 140 24.78 -18.38 -18.01
CA ARG A 140 23.65 -18.63 -17.08
C ARG A 140 22.35 -18.05 -17.63
N LEU A 141 22.39 -16.82 -18.12
CA LEU A 141 21.25 -16.16 -18.77
C LEU A 141 20.77 -16.93 -20.01
N ALA A 142 21.68 -17.38 -20.86
CA ALA A 142 21.36 -18.18 -22.05
C ALA A 142 20.82 -19.59 -21.72
N SER A 143 21.16 -20.14 -20.55
CA SER A 143 20.78 -21.50 -20.16
C SER A 143 19.41 -21.63 -19.49
N ASN A 144 18.75 -20.52 -19.14
CA ASN A 144 17.45 -20.44 -18.46
C ASN A 144 17.16 -21.62 -17.50
N LYS A 145 18.13 -21.98 -16.64
CA LYS A 145 17.91 -22.99 -15.60
C LYS A 145 17.19 -22.32 -14.44
N LYS A 146 15.92 -22.69 -14.25
CA LYS A 146 15.25 -22.62 -12.94
C LYS A 146 16.01 -23.47 -11.92
#